data_AF-V5V7J0-F1
#
_entry.id   AF-V5V7J0-F1
#
_cell.length_a   1.000
_cell.length_b   1.000
_cell.length_c   1.000
_cell.angle_alpha   90.00
_cell.angle_beta   90.00
_cell.angle_gamma   90.00
#
_symmetry.space_group_name_H-M   'P 1'
#
loop_
_entity.id
_entity.type
_entity.pdbx_description
1 polymer ?
#
loop_
_entity_poly.entity_id
_entity_poly.type
_entity_poly.pdbx_seq_one_letter_code
_entity_poly.pdbx_strand_id
1 'polypeptide(L)'
;MERMAGLFSSLLLAVIVLLTWPHLYLIQFYFWLFRRQLPNSLELGGLFIVWAIAGGTGLGFLVSLALGFVLLPWLWPEVDEIGQWFTVAAIYFVNSLIWFELGYRWGQRQAKRLES
;
A
#
# COMPACT_ATOMS: atom_id res chain seq x y z
N MET A 1 17.97 2.04 28.04
CA MET A 1 16.90 1.26 27.37
C MET A 1 15.71 2.14 26.97
N GLU A 2 15.17 2.98 27.84
CA GLU A 2 13.98 3.82 27.54
C GLU A 2 14.15 4.80 26.37
N ARG A 3 15.34 5.41 26.20
CA ARG A 3 15.62 6.30 25.05
C ARG A 3 15.61 5.58 23.68
N MET A 4 16.04 4.32 23.62
CA MET A 4 16.05 3.53 22.38
C MET A 4 14.63 3.11 21.98
N ALA A 5 13.80 2.75 22.96
CA ALA A 5 12.38 2.46 22.74
C ALA A 5 11.60 3.70 22.24
N GLY A 6 11.91 4.89 22.76
CA GLY A 6 11.33 6.16 22.31
C GLY A 6 11.70 6.54 20.87
N LEU A 7 12.95 6.28 20.46
CA LEU A 7 13.39 6.50 19.08
C LEU A 7 12.75 5.50 18.11
N PHE A 8 12.68 4.21 18.48
CA PHE A 8 12.02 3.20 17.68
C PHE A 8 10.54 3.51 17.44
N SER A 9 9.82 3.92 18.49
CA SER A 9 8.39 4.25 18.40
C SER A 9 8.11 5.53 17.60
N SER A 10 8.99 6.52 17.66
CA SER A 10 8.86 7.74 16.84
C SER A 10 9.23 7.50 15.37
N LEU A 11 10.20 6.64 15.10
CA LEU A 11 10.59 6.27 13.73
C LEU A 11 9.52 5.39 13.06
N LEU A 12 8.97 4.43 13.80
CA LEU A 12 7.81 3.63 13.37
C LEU A 12 6.61 4.52 13.06
N LEU A 13 6.30 5.49 13.93
CA LEU A 13 5.20 6.43 13.71
C LEU A 13 5.43 7.30 12.47
N ALA A 14 6.65 7.81 12.28
CA ALA A 14 7.02 8.58 11.09
C ALA A 14 6.86 7.75 9.81
N VAL A 15 7.28 6.49 9.82
CA VAL A 15 7.09 5.57 8.70
C VAL A 15 5.62 5.31 8.44
N ILE A 16 4.80 5.07 9.46
CA ILE A 16 3.35 4.90 9.30
C ILE A 16 2.73 6.16 8.66
N VAL A 17 3.08 7.35 9.13
CA VAL A 17 2.56 8.61 8.58
C VAL A 17 2.98 8.78 7.12
N LEU A 18 4.28 8.56 6.82
CA LEU A 18 4.85 8.65 5.48
C LEU A 18 4.28 7.61 4.52
N LEU A 19 3.86 6.45 5.01
CA LEU A 19 3.24 5.41 4.19
C LEU A 19 1.73 5.64 4.00
N THR A 20 1.05 6.16 5.02
CA THR A 20 -0.41 6.35 5.00
C THR A 20 -0.80 7.48 4.05
N TRP A 21 -0.07 8.61 4.07
CA TRP A 21 -0.43 9.79 3.27
C TRP A 21 -0.43 9.52 1.75
N PRO A 22 0.65 9.00 1.13
CA PRO A 22 0.63 8.64 -0.28
C PRO A 22 -0.44 7.62 -0.62
N HIS A 23 -0.72 6.68 0.29
CA HIS A 23 -1.74 5.66 0.10
C HIS A 23 -3.16 6.27 0.05
N LEU A 24 -3.46 7.24 0.92
CA LEU A 24 -4.72 7.99 0.87
C LEU A 24 -4.86 8.77 -0.45
N TYR A 25 -3.78 9.38 -0.94
CA TYR A 25 -3.79 10.04 -2.26
C TYR A 25 -4.03 9.04 -3.39
N LEU A 26 -3.47 7.83 -3.32
CA LEU A 26 -3.73 6.77 -4.30
C LEU A 26 -5.20 6.34 -4.29
N ILE A 27 -5.80 6.16 -3.11
CA ILE A 27 -7.24 5.86 -2.98
C ILE A 27 -8.06 6.95 -3.67
N GLN A 28 -7.79 8.22 -3.34
CA GLN A 28 -8.54 9.34 -3.91
C GLN A 28 -8.36 9.43 -5.43
N PHE A 29 -7.13 9.30 -5.93
CA PHE A 29 -6.81 9.37 -7.35
C PHE A 29 -7.50 8.26 -8.15
N TYR A 30 -7.36 7.01 -7.72
CA TYR A 30 -7.95 5.88 -8.44
C TYR A 30 -9.47 5.86 -8.31
N PHE A 31 -10.02 6.26 -7.17
CA PHE A 31 -11.47 6.39 -7.02
C PHE A 31 -12.04 7.49 -7.93
N TRP A 32 -11.36 8.62 -8.04
CA TRP A 32 -11.71 9.67 -9.00
C TRP A 32 -11.67 9.15 -10.44
N LEU A 33 -10.59 8.44 -10.80
CA LEU A 33 -10.43 7.85 -12.14
C LEU A 33 -11.53 6.83 -12.45
N PHE A 34 -11.89 6.01 -11.45
CA PHE A 34 -12.95 5.01 -11.56
C PHE A 34 -14.32 5.66 -11.75
N ARG A 35 -14.70 6.63 -10.91
CA ARG A 35 -15.97 7.36 -11.05
C ARG A 35 -16.11 8.08 -12.38
N ARG A 36 -15.02 8.63 -12.92
CA ARG A 36 -15.05 9.31 -14.21
C ARG A 36 -15.41 8.36 -15.35
N GLN A 37 -15.00 7.10 -15.26
CA GLN A 37 -15.28 6.11 -16.30
C GLN A 37 -16.59 5.36 -16.06
N LEU A 38 -16.99 5.19 -14.80
CA LEU A 38 -18.15 4.39 -14.40
C LEU A 38 -18.99 5.17 -13.37
N PRO A 39 -19.64 6.28 -13.79
CA PRO A 39 -20.29 7.22 -12.88
C PRO A 39 -21.45 6.62 -12.09
N ASN A 40 -22.05 5.53 -12.60
CA ASN A 40 -23.25 4.93 -12.02
C ASN A 40 -22.98 3.67 -11.17
N SER A 41 -21.73 3.21 -11.05
CA SER A 41 -21.41 1.94 -10.37
C SER A 41 -20.78 2.13 -8.99
N LEU A 42 -21.58 2.61 -8.04
CA LEU A 42 -21.18 2.86 -6.65
C LEU A 42 -20.68 1.58 -5.95
N GLU A 43 -21.31 0.44 -6.19
CA GLU A 43 -20.95 -0.85 -5.58
C GLU A 43 -19.57 -1.34 -6.03
N LEU A 44 -19.25 -1.24 -7.31
CA LEU A 44 -17.93 -1.59 -7.84
C LEU A 44 -16.85 -0.65 -7.31
N GLY A 45 -17.16 0.64 -7.13
CA GLY A 45 -16.26 1.59 -6.49
C GLY A 45 -15.96 1.24 -5.04
N GLY A 46 -16.95 0.76 -4.28
CA GLY A 46 -16.77 0.28 -2.92
C GLY A 46 -15.91 -0.99 -2.84
N LEU A 47 -16.18 -1.98 -3.72
CA LEU A 47 -15.37 -3.20 -3.80
C LEU A 47 -13.92 -2.91 -4.22
N PHE A 48 -13.71 -1.94 -5.11
CA PHE A 48 -12.38 -1.47 -5.47
C PHE A 48 -11.62 -0.91 -4.26
N ILE A 49 -12.25 -0.06 -3.45
CA ILE A 49 -11.64 0.50 -2.24
C ILE A 49 -11.28 -0.62 -1.27
N VAL A 50 -12.17 -1.58 -1.04
CA VAL A 50 -11.91 -2.73 -0.16
C VAL A 50 -10.73 -3.56 -0.67
N TRP A 51 -10.68 -3.83 -1.99
CA TRP A 51 -9.59 -4.57 -2.61
C TRP A 51 -8.25 -3.84 -2.46
N ALA A 52 -8.23 -2.54 -2.74
CA ALA A 52 -7.02 -1.73 -2.67
C ALA A 52 -6.51 -1.58 -1.23
N ILE A 53 -7.40 -1.45 -0.26
CA ILE A 53 -7.04 -1.40 1.17
C ILE A 53 -6.57 -2.78 1.65
N ALA A 54 -7.27 -3.86 1.35
CA ALA A 54 -6.91 -5.19 1.81
C ALA A 54 -5.57 -5.67 1.21
N GLY A 55 -5.39 -5.50 -0.09
CA GLY A 55 -4.18 -5.91 -0.81
C GLY A 55 -3.01 -4.94 -0.62
N GLY A 56 -3.27 -3.64 -0.75
CA GLY A 56 -2.26 -2.59 -0.64
C GLY A 56 -1.81 -2.36 0.79
N THR A 57 -2.75 -2.21 1.73
CA THR A 57 -2.45 -1.90 3.13
C THR A 57 -2.17 -3.15 3.95
N GLY A 58 -3.08 -4.13 3.96
CA GLY A 58 -2.94 -5.32 4.82
C GLY A 58 -1.81 -6.25 4.38
N LEU A 59 -2.01 -6.93 3.25
CA LEU A 59 -1.03 -7.89 2.72
C LEU A 59 0.28 -7.20 2.33
N GLY A 60 0.19 -6.02 1.73
CA GLY A 60 1.35 -5.23 1.35
C GLY A 60 2.27 -4.90 2.50
N PHE A 61 1.72 -4.49 3.64
CA PHE A 61 2.53 -4.18 4.81
C PHE A 61 3.27 -5.41 5.35
N LEU A 62 2.58 -6.54 5.47
CA LEU A 62 3.17 -7.79 5.95
C LEU A 62 4.30 -8.28 5.03
N VAL A 63 4.07 -8.26 3.71
CA VAL A 63 5.09 -8.62 2.71
C VAL A 63 6.28 -7.67 2.79
N SER A 64 6.03 -6.38 2.95
CA SER A 64 7.09 -5.37 3.05
C SER A 64 7.93 -5.57 4.29
N LEU A 65 7.31 -5.85 5.45
CA LEU A 65 8.03 -6.19 6.68
C LEU A 65 8.88 -7.45 6.50
N ALA A 66 8.32 -8.52 5.93
CA ALA A 66 9.07 -9.75 5.70
C ALA A 66 10.28 -9.51 4.78
N LEU A 67 10.10 -8.76 3.69
CA LEU A 67 11.19 -8.48 2.76
C LEU A 67 12.23 -7.52 3.37
N GLY A 68 11.81 -6.49 4.09
CA GLY A 68 12.73 -5.49 4.66
C GLY A 68 13.46 -5.93 5.92
N PHE A 69 12.85 -6.75 6.78
CA PHE A 69 13.44 -7.16 8.07
C PHE A 69 13.92 -8.61 8.11
N VAL A 70 13.45 -9.48 7.21
CA VAL A 70 13.90 -10.88 7.16
C VAL A 70 14.82 -11.10 5.98
N LEU A 71 14.37 -10.74 4.77
CA LEU A 71 15.15 -11.02 3.56
C LEU A 71 16.30 -10.04 3.36
N LEU A 72 16.09 -8.74 3.58
CA LEU A 72 17.11 -7.73 3.32
C LEU A 72 18.37 -7.92 4.18
N PRO A 73 18.30 -8.19 5.50
CA PRO A 73 19.51 -8.46 6.29
C PRO A 73 20.23 -9.73 5.85
N TRP A 74 19.51 -10.70 5.27
CA TRP A 74 20.12 -11.91 4.70
C TRP A 74 20.86 -11.62 3.38
N LEU A 75 20.30 -10.75 2.54
CA LEU A 75 20.90 -10.35 1.25
C LEU A 75 22.01 -9.29 1.41
N TRP A 76 21.84 -8.39 2.37
CA TRP A 76 22.74 -7.26 2.61
C TRP A 76 22.91 -7.03 4.12
N PRO A 77 23.81 -7.79 4.79
CA PRO A 77 23.96 -7.77 6.24
C PRO A 77 24.43 -6.42 6.83
N GLU A 78 25.01 -5.56 6.00
CA GLU A 78 25.51 -4.23 6.39
C GLU A 78 24.42 -3.18 6.49
N VAL A 79 23.20 -3.49 6.04
CA VAL A 79 22.08 -2.54 6.09
C VAL A 79 21.68 -2.30 7.55
N ASP A 80 21.71 -1.04 7.95
CA ASP A 80 21.26 -0.65 9.28
C ASP A 80 19.73 -0.67 9.38
N GLU A 81 19.22 -0.57 10.60
CA GLU A 81 17.78 -0.61 10.85
C GLU A 81 17.02 0.51 10.11
N ILE A 82 17.64 1.68 9.97
CA ILE A 82 17.07 2.81 9.24
C ILE A 82 16.90 2.45 7.75
N GLY A 83 17.94 1.87 7.13
CA GLY A 83 17.88 1.37 5.76
C GLY A 83 16.84 0.27 5.54
N GLN A 84 16.63 -0.59 6.54
CA GLN A 84 15.56 -1.60 6.52
C GLN A 84 14.19 -0.93 6.48
N TRP A 85 13.93 0.05 7.34
CA TRP A 85 12.66 0.81 7.34
C TRP A 85 12.40 1.54 6.02
N PHE A 86 13.42 2.15 5.41
CA PHE A 86 13.29 2.76 4.08
C PHE A 86 12.96 1.72 3.01
N THR A 87 13.55 0.54 3.10
CA THR A 87 13.26 -0.56 2.16
C THR A 87 11.84 -1.08 2.34
N VAL A 88 11.38 -1.29 3.58
CA VAL A 88 9.98 -1.62 3.88
C VAL A 88 9.05 -0.57 3.27
N ALA A 89 9.35 0.72 3.48
CA ALA A 89 8.54 1.81 2.96
C ALA A 89 8.46 1.81 1.42
N ALA A 90 9.61 1.61 0.75
CA ALA A 90 9.69 1.54 -0.70
C ALA A 90 8.92 0.34 -1.28
N ILE A 91 9.11 -0.85 -0.70
CA ILE A 91 8.40 -2.07 -1.11
C ILE A 91 6.90 -1.90 -0.91
N TYR A 92 6.50 -1.35 0.24
CA TYR A 92 5.09 -1.10 0.54
C TYR A 92 4.46 -0.15 -0.48
N PHE A 93 5.15 0.94 -0.81
CA PHE A 93 4.66 1.91 -1.79
C PHE A 93 4.50 1.28 -3.19
N VAL A 94 5.51 0.54 -3.66
CA VAL A 94 5.44 -0.17 -4.95
C VAL A 94 4.33 -1.22 -4.96
N ASN A 95 4.23 -2.02 -3.90
CA ASN A 95 3.17 -3.02 -3.78
C ASN A 95 1.78 -2.35 -3.78
N SER A 96 1.64 -1.22 -3.08
CA SER A 96 0.41 -0.43 -3.10
C SER A 96 0.02 -0.06 -4.53
N LEU A 97 0.93 0.54 -5.29
CA LEU A 97 0.69 0.92 -6.70
C LEU A 97 0.20 -0.28 -7.53
N ILE A 98 0.82 -1.44 -7.35
CA ILE A 98 0.44 -2.67 -8.06
C ILE A 98 -1.00 -3.07 -7.71
N TRP A 99 -1.36 -3.10 -6.42
CA TRP A 99 -2.71 -3.47 -6.01
C TRP A 99 -3.77 -2.47 -6.46
N PHE A 100 -3.47 -1.16 -6.42
CA PHE A 100 -4.36 -0.13 -6.95
C PHE A 100 -4.60 -0.33 -8.45
N GLU A 101 -3.54 -0.53 -9.23
CA GLU A 101 -3.64 -0.74 -10.67
C GLU A 101 -4.41 -2.03 -11.02
N LEU A 102 -4.13 -3.12 -10.31
CA LEU A 102 -4.83 -4.39 -10.49
C LEU A 102 -6.32 -4.28 -10.13
N GLY A 103 -6.63 -3.68 -8.99
CA GLY A 103 -8.00 -3.45 -8.55
C GLY A 103 -8.77 -2.58 -9.55
N TYR A 104 -8.12 -1.54 -10.08
CA TYR A 104 -8.71 -0.62 -11.04
C TYR A 104 -9.06 -1.33 -12.35
N ARG A 105 -8.10 -2.06 -12.92
CA ARG A 105 -8.32 -2.88 -14.13
C ARG A 105 -9.38 -3.94 -13.91
N TRP A 106 -9.40 -4.57 -12.74
CA TRP A 106 -10.44 -5.54 -12.39
C TRP A 106 -11.82 -4.88 -12.36
N GLY A 107 -11.96 -3.74 -11.68
CA GLY A 107 -13.23 -3.02 -11.61
C GLY A 107 -13.75 -2.59 -12.98
N GLN A 108 -12.87 -2.10 -13.86
CA GLN A 108 -13.22 -1.79 -15.25
C GLN A 108 -13.76 -3.02 -16.01
N ARG A 109 -13.12 -4.19 -15.83
CA ARG A 109 -13.57 -5.43 -16.49
C ARG A 109 -14.93 -5.88 -15.98
N GLN A 110 -15.20 -5.76 -14.67
CA GLN A 110 -16.50 -6.12 -14.11
C GLN A 110 -17.59 -5.19 -14.62
N ALA A 111 -17.34 -3.89 -14.68
CA ALA A 111 -18.32 -2.95 -15.18
C ALA A 111 -18.68 -3.21 -16.65
N LYS A 112 -17.69 -3.48 -17.50
CA LYS A 112 -17.93 -3.86 -18.90
C LYS A 112 -18.80 -5.12 -19.04
N ARG A 113 -18.70 -6.08 -18.12
CA ARG A 113 -19.53 -7.30 -18.11
C ARG A 113 -20.97 -7.03 -17.66
N LEU A 114 -21.20 -5.98 -16.89
CA LEU A 114 -22.54 -5.59 -16.44
C LEU A 114 -23.29 -4.76 -17.50
N GLU A 115 -22.56 -4.14 -18.43
CA GLU A 115 -23.12 -3.36 -19.54
C GLU A 115 -23.41 -4.22 -20.80
N SER A 116 -22.90 -5.45 -20.87
CA SER A 116 -23.09 -6.41 -21.97
C SER A 116 -24.22 -7.38 -21.70
#